data_AF-A0A8E2WI90-F1
#
_entry.id   AF-A0A8E2WI90-F1
#
_cell.length_a   1.000
_cell.length_b   1.000
_cell.length_c   1.000
_cell.angle_alpha   90.00
_cell.angle_beta   90.00
_cell.angle_gamma   90.00
#
_symmetry.space_group_name_H-M   'P 1'
#
loop_
_entity.id
_entity.type
_entity.pdbx_description
1 polymer ?
#
loop_
_entity_poly.entity_id
_entity_poly.type
_entity_poly.pdbx_seq_one_letter_code
_entity_poly.pdbx_strand_id
1 'polypeptide(L)'
;MKLKLVESASPLALIEADLDALSRDGKPIRREFGNGNRLHMDPPLPFLCVHVGSHRDAAFHAVSANASYLIAADIDLAGHVARLVARRIRDHCGAFLMLDIGMNRGFESSSLSRLCQLY
;
A
#
# COMPACT_ATOMS: atom_id res chain seq x y z
N MET A 1 -14.32 -5.04 -34.89
CA MET A 1 -13.44 -5.65 -33.85
C MET A 1 -14.15 -5.55 -32.51
N LYS A 2 -14.56 -6.67 -31.91
CA LYS A 2 -15.07 -6.69 -30.53
C LYS A 2 -13.87 -6.55 -29.59
N LEU A 3 -13.72 -5.38 -28.97
CA LEU A 3 -12.85 -5.23 -27.80
C LEU A 3 -13.49 -6.05 -26.69
N LYS A 4 -12.85 -7.17 -26.33
CA LYS A 4 -13.19 -7.91 -25.12
C LYS A 4 -13.01 -6.92 -23.96
N LEU A 5 -14.11 -6.58 -23.29
CA LEU A 5 -14.08 -6.06 -21.93
C LEU A 5 -13.27 -7.08 -21.11
N VAL A 6 -11.99 -6.77 -20.88
CA VAL A 6 -11.30 -7.35 -19.74
C VAL A 6 -11.99 -6.67 -18.57
N GLU A 7 -12.87 -7.40 -17.91
CA GLU A 7 -13.43 -7.01 -16.62
C GLU A 7 -12.24 -6.90 -15.68
N SER A 8 -11.63 -5.72 -15.64
CA SER A 8 -10.43 -5.46 -14.87
C SER A 8 -10.82 -5.59 -13.42
N ALA A 9 -10.45 -6.72 -12.80
CA ALA A 9 -10.57 -6.90 -11.37
C ALA A 9 -10.07 -5.63 -10.68
N SER A 10 -10.85 -5.12 -9.72
CA SER A 10 -10.48 -3.89 -9.02
C SER A 10 -9.04 -4.00 -8.49
N PRO A 11 -8.23 -2.94 -8.52
CA PRO A 11 -6.86 -2.99 -8.01
C PRO A 11 -6.77 -3.57 -6.60
N LEU A 12 -7.78 -3.34 -5.77
CA LEU A 12 -7.89 -3.88 -4.41
C LEU A 12 -8.06 -5.40 -4.37
N ALA A 13 -8.88 -5.99 -5.24
CA ALA A 13 -9.07 -7.44 -5.29
C ALA A 13 -7.76 -8.18 -5.67
N LEU A 14 -6.97 -7.56 -6.55
CA LEU A 14 -5.65 -8.10 -6.91
C LEU A 14 -4.65 -8.01 -5.75
N ILE A 15 -4.70 -6.94 -4.96
CA ILE A 15 -3.87 -6.79 -3.75
C ILE A 15 -4.27 -7.80 -2.69
N GLU A 16 -5.56 -8.01 -2.50
CA GLU A 16 -6.07 -8.99 -1.54
C GLU A 16 -5.56 -10.40 -1.87
N ALA A 17 -5.65 -10.81 -3.14
CA ALA A 17 -5.10 -12.07 -3.59
C ALA A 17 -3.58 -12.19 -3.38
N ASP A 18 -2.83 -11.10 -3.59
CA ASP A 18 -1.39 -11.08 -3.33
C ASP A 18 -1.06 -11.17 -1.84
N LEU A 19 -1.82 -10.49 -0.98
CA LEU A 19 -1.64 -10.55 0.47
C LEU A 19 -1.94 -11.95 1.01
N ASP A 20 -2.90 -12.65 0.42
CA ASP A 20 -3.13 -14.06 0.72
C ASP A 20 -1.96 -14.96 0.31
N ALA A 21 -1.38 -14.73 -0.87
CA ALA A 21 -0.18 -15.45 -1.31
C ALA A 21 1.06 -15.12 -0.46
N LEU A 22 1.22 -13.86 -0.05
CA LEU A 22 2.26 -13.43 0.88
C LEU A 22 2.12 -14.15 2.22
N SER A 23 0.90 -14.22 2.75
CA SER A 23 0.62 -14.82 4.06
C SER A 23 0.76 -16.35 4.06
N ARG A 24 0.37 -17.02 2.96
CA ARG A 24 0.44 -18.49 2.86
C ARG A 24 1.81 -19.00 2.46
N ASP A 25 2.40 -18.37 1.43
CA ASP A 25 3.56 -18.92 0.73
C ASP A 25 4.81 -18.07 0.95
N GLY A 26 4.72 -16.96 1.70
CA GLY A 26 5.81 -16.00 1.84
C GLY A 26 6.18 -15.36 0.49
N LYS A 27 5.25 -15.29 -0.46
CA LYS A 27 5.53 -14.76 -1.80
C LYS A 27 5.62 -13.23 -1.76
N PRO A 28 6.76 -12.62 -2.13
CA PRO A 28 6.89 -11.17 -2.14
C PRO A 28 5.90 -10.51 -3.10
N ILE A 29 5.39 -9.35 -2.72
CA ILE A 29 4.49 -8.52 -3.53
C ILE A 29 5.33 -7.46 -4.23
N ARG A 30 5.22 -7.37 -5.57
CA ARG A 30 5.87 -6.36 -6.41
C ARG A 30 4.88 -5.93 -7.47
N ARG A 31 3.91 -5.10 -7.06
CA ARG A 31 2.75 -4.75 -7.89
C ARG A 31 2.78 -3.29 -8.28
N GLU A 32 2.54 -3.03 -9.56
CA GLU A 32 2.31 -1.70 -10.11
C GLU A 32 0.85 -1.56 -10.53
N PHE A 33 0.25 -0.40 -10.25
CA PHE A 33 -1.17 -0.12 -10.52
C PHE A 33 -1.37 0.97 -11.60
N GLY A 34 -0.32 1.30 -12.35
CA GLY A 34 -0.30 2.44 -13.26
C GLY A 34 -0.12 3.77 -12.53
N ASN A 35 0.17 4.85 -13.29
CA ASN A 35 0.41 6.19 -12.76
C ASN A 35 1.51 6.29 -11.68
N GLY A 36 2.46 5.34 -11.70
CA GLY A 36 3.54 5.22 -10.71
C GLY A 36 3.11 4.68 -9.35
N ASN A 37 1.84 4.27 -9.20
CA ASN A 37 1.38 3.59 -8.00
C ASN A 37 2.05 2.22 -7.88
N ARG A 38 2.62 1.91 -6.71
CA ARG A 38 3.34 0.66 -6.48
C ARG A 38 3.16 0.16 -5.05
N LEU A 39 2.92 -1.14 -4.90
CA LEU A 39 2.98 -1.85 -3.63
C LEU A 39 4.15 -2.85 -3.70
N HIS A 40 5.10 -2.70 -2.80
CA HIS A 40 6.21 -3.64 -2.62
C HIS A 40 6.17 -4.16 -1.19
N MET A 41 6.16 -5.47 -1.01
CA MET A 41 6.27 -6.09 0.31
C MET A 41 7.10 -7.35 0.22
N ASP A 42 8.21 -7.36 0.94
CA ASP A 42 8.95 -8.59 1.21
C ASP A 42 8.32 -9.36 2.39
N PRO A 43 8.58 -10.69 2.50
CA PRO A 43 7.87 -11.59 3.41
C PRO A 43 8.13 -11.29 4.89
N PRO A 44 7.18 -11.66 5.76
CA PRO A 44 6.22 -10.70 6.30
C PRO A 44 6.89 -9.77 7.31
N LEU A 45 6.92 -8.49 6.96
CA LEU A 45 7.40 -7.43 7.84
C LEU A 45 6.20 -6.74 8.52
N PRO A 46 6.24 -6.50 9.83
CA PRO A 46 5.14 -5.88 10.58
C PRO A 46 5.11 -4.35 10.38
N PHE A 47 5.46 -3.86 9.18
CA PHE A 47 5.41 -2.43 8.86
C PHE A 47 5.15 -2.15 7.38
N LEU A 48 4.72 -0.92 7.08
CA LEU A 48 4.58 -0.39 5.73
C LEU A 48 4.95 1.10 5.69
N CYS A 49 5.93 1.45 4.87
CA CYS A 49 6.23 2.85 4.55
C CYS A 49 5.31 3.35 3.43
N VAL A 50 4.65 4.48 3.59
CA VAL A 50 3.70 5.02 2.64
C VAL A 50 4.16 6.39 2.17
N HIS A 51 4.08 6.63 0.87
CA HIS A 51 4.22 7.96 0.28
C HIS A 51 3.02 8.25 -0.60
N VAL A 52 2.41 9.41 -0.40
CA VAL A 52 1.37 9.95 -1.27
C VAL A 52 1.87 11.23 -1.93
N GLY A 53 2.03 11.22 -3.25
CA GLY A 53 2.46 12.42 -3.97
C GLY A 53 3.35 12.16 -5.19
N SER A 54 4.31 13.07 -5.38
CA SER A 54 5.15 13.13 -6.58
C SER A 54 6.29 12.09 -6.53
N HIS A 55 6.43 11.32 -7.61
CA HIS A 55 7.46 10.27 -7.76
C HIS A 55 8.91 10.77 -7.90
N ARG A 56 9.19 12.03 -7.56
CA ARG A 56 10.50 12.67 -7.80
C ARG A 56 11.03 13.46 -6.60
N ASP A 57 10.40 13.35 -5.44
CA ASP A 57 10.88 14.02 -4.24
C ASP A 57 11.71 13.09 -3.34
N ALA A 58 12.36 13.66 -2.33
CA ALA A 58 13.19 12.91 -1.39
C ALA A 58 12.38 11.90 -0.56
N ALA A 59 11.09 12.14 -0.36
CA ALA A 59 10.23 11.25 0.40
C ALA A 59 9.89 9.98 -0.39
N PHE A 60 9.63 10.10 -1.70
CA PHE A 60 9.55 8.95 -2.61
C PHE A 60 10.80 8.06 -2.53
N HIS A 61 11.99 8.68 -2.58
CA HIS A 61 13.24 7.93 -2.48
C HIS A 61 13.42 7.27 -1.11
N ALA A 62 13.10 7.97 -0.02
CA ALA A 62 13.15 7.41 1.33
C ALA A 62 12.19 6.22 1.51
N VAL A 63 10.97 6.30 0.99
CA VAL A 63 9.98 5.23 1.09
C VAL A 63 10.36 4.02 0.24
N SER A 64 10.71 4.25 -1.03
CA SER A 64 11.06 3.17 -1.97
C SER A 64 12.34 2.40 -1.64
N ALA A 65 13.17 2.91 -0.72
CA ALA A 65 14.35 2.23 -0.20
C ALA A 65 14.04 1.15 0.85
N ASN A 66 12.79 1.01 1.30
CA ASN A 66 12.38 0.03 2.30
C ASN A 66 11.98 -1.32 1.65
N ALA A 67 11.98 -2.37 2.46
CA ALA A 67 11.52 -3.71 2.05
C ALA A 67 9.99 -3.87 2.06
N SER A 68 9.26 -2.90 2.61
CA SER A 68 7.79 -2.85 2.61
C SER A 68 7.33 -1.41 2.43
N TYR A 69 6.76 -1.11 1.26
CA TYR A 69 6.28 0.22 0.95
C TYR A 69 5.10 0.28 -0.02
N LEU A 70 4.38 1.39 0.07
CA LEU A 70 3.33 1.81 -0.84
C LEU A 70 3.64 3.21 -1.36
N ILE A 71 3.78 3.34 -2.69
CA ILE A 71 3.75 4.63 -3.37
C ILE A 71 2.38 4.79 -4.01
N ALA A 72 1.71 5.91 -3.75
CA ALA A 72 0.44 6.24 -4.38
C ALA A 72 0.42 7.71 -4.83
N ALA A 73 -0.21 7.98 -5.97
CA ALA A 73 -0.49 9.33 -6.42
C ALA A 73 -1.76 9.92 -5.77
N ASP A 74 -2.62 9.05 -5.21
CA ASP A 74 -3.93 9.40 -4.65
C ASP A 74 -4.07 8.92 -3.20
N ILE A 75 -4.61 9.79 -2.34
CA ILE A 75 -4.70 9.54 -0.91
C ILE A 75 -5.78 8.53 -0.53
N ASP A 76 -6.84 8.42 -1.32
CA ASP A 76 -7.92 7.47 -1.07
C ASP A 76 -7.48 6.06 -1.45
N LEU A 77 -6.82 5.89 -2.60
CA LEU A 77 -6.18 4.63 -2.96
C LEU A 77 -5.17 4.22 -1.87
N ALA A 78 -4.31 5.15 -1.44
CA ALA A 78 -3.34 4.88 -0.37
C ALA A 78 -4.03 4.39 0.90
N GLY A 79 -5.09 5.07 1.32
CA GLY A 79 -5.88 4.69 2.50
C GLY A 79 -6.53 3.32 2.37
N HIS A 80 -7.12 2.98 1.22
CA HIS A 80 -7.75 1.68 1.01
C HIS A 80 -6.73 0.54 1.04
N VAL A 81 -5.60 0.70 0.35
CA VAL A 81 -4.53 -0.30 0.31
C VAL A 81 -3.89 -0.47 1.69
N ALA A 82 -3.53 0.63 2.35
CA ALA A 82 -2.93 0.59 3.68
C ALA A 82 -3.85 -0.08 4.70
N ARG A 83 -5.17 0.17 4.66
CA ARG A 83 -6.15 -0.53 5.52
C ARG A 83 -6.17 -2.02 5.28
N LEU A 84 -6.15 -2.44 4.03
CA LEU A 84 -6.19 -3.84 3.65
C LEU A 84 -4.92 -4.56 4.13
N VAL A 85 -3.74 -3.97 3.87
CA VAL A 85 -2.45 -4.50 4.34
C VAL A 85 -2.42 -4.59 5.86
N ALA A 86 -2.80 -3.51 6.56
CA ALA A 86 -2.72 -3.44 8.01
C ALA A 86 -3.58 -4.50 8.70
N ARG A 87 -4.81 -4.76 8.20
CA ARG A 87 -5.65 -5.84 8.70
C ARG A 87 -4.96 -7.20 8.54
N ARG A 88 -4.53 -7.52 7.31
CA ARG A 88 -3.97 -8.83 6.99
C ARG A 88 -2.67 -9.14 7.72
N ILE A 89 -1.78 -8.14 7.82
CA ILE A 89 -0.48 -8.32 8.50
C ILE A 89 -0.66 -8.36 10.02
N ARG A 90 -1.59 -7.59 10.60
CA ARG A 90 -1.88 -7.68 12.04
C ARG A 90 -2.38 -9.07 12.41
N ASP A 91 -3.25 -9.68 11.61
CA ASP A 91 -3.74 -11.03 11.85
C ASP A 91 -2.60 -12.08 11.87
N HIS A 92 -1.49 -11.80 11.18
CA HIS A 92 -0.33 -12.68 11.11
C HIS A 92 0.75 -12.36 12.16
N CYS A 93 1.03 -11.07 12.41
CA CYS A 93 2.15 -10.61 13.24
C CYS A 93 1.73 -10.06 14.62
N GLY A 94 0.44 -9.91 14.90
CA GLY A 94 -0.11 -9.33 16.14
C GLY A 94 -0.04 -7.81 16.22
N ALA A 95 0.95 -7.17 15.59
CA ALA A 95 1.11 -5.72 15.51
C ALA A 95 1.51 -5.26 14.10
N PHE A 96 1.28 -3.99 13.79
CA PHE A 96 1.60 -3.40 12.49
C PHE A 96 1.93 -1.90 12.64
N LEU A 97 3.07 -1.47 12.06
CA LEU A 97 3.54 -0.10 12.05
C LEU A 97 3.37 0.53 10.66
N MET A 98 2.69 1.67 10.57
CA MET A 98 2.62 2.44 9.32
C MET A 98 3.42 3.73 9.46
N LEU A 99 4.30 4.00 8.50
CA LEU A 99 5.07 5.25 8.44
C LEU A 99 4.66 6.02 7.19
N ASP A 100 3.98 7.15 7.35
CA ASP A 100 3.76 8.09 6.24
C ASP A 100 4.96 9.05 6.16
N ILE A 101 5.59 9.09 4.99
CA ILE A 101 6.77 9.91 4.74
C ILE A 101 6.48 10.81 3.55
N GLY A 102 6.40 12.12 3.80
CA GLY A 102 6.12 13.14 2.79
C GLY A 102 6.02 14.54 3.37
N MET A 103 6.10 15.56 2.51
CA MET A 103 5.74 16.94 2.85
C MET A 103 4.23 17.12 2.73
N ASN A 104 3.43 16.45 3.56
CA ASN A 104 1.98 16.69 3.57
C ASN A 104 1.55 17.42 4.85
N ARG A 105 1.10 18.67 4.69
CA ARG A 105 0.54 19.50 5.78
C ARG A 105 -0.92 19.13 6.15
N GLY A 106 -1.43 18.02 5.65
CA GLY A 106 -2.86 17.64 5.68
C GLY A 106 -3.18 16.38 6.46
N PHE A 107 -2.44 16.05 7.53
CA PHE A 107 -2.74 14.89 8.37
C PHE A 107 -4.04 15.04 9.18
N GLU A 108 -4.67 16.21 9.21
CA GLU A 108 -5.85 16.45 10.05
C GLU A 108 -7.18 15.93 9.48
N SER A 109 -7.24 15.51 8.21
CA SER A 109 -8.51 15.04 7.62
C SER A 109 -8.35 14.07 6.43
N SER A 110 -7.38 13.16 6.47
CA SER A 110 -7.19 12.16 5.41
C SER A 110 -7.62 10.74 5.81
N SER A 111 -7.98 9.91 4.85
CA SER A 111 -8.24 8.47 5.03
C SER A 111 -7.14 7.74 5.83
N LEU A 112 -5.88 8.21 5.75
CA LEU A 112 -4.72 7.68 6.50
C LEU A 112 -4.70 8.13 7.98
N SER A 113 -5.17 9.33 8.31
CA SER A 113 -5.29 9.80 9.71
C SER A 113 -6.30 8.97 10.53
N ARG A 114 -7.43 8.57 9.92
CA ARG A 114 -8.38 7.62 10.54
C ARG A 114 -7.79 6.23 10.71
N LEU A 115 -6.82 5.87 9.88
CA LEU A 115 -6.09 4.62 10.00
C LEU A 115 -5.28 4.60 11.30
N CYS A 116 -4.64 5.72 11.68
CA CYS A 116 -3.96 5.86 12.97
C CYS A 116 -4.94 5.91 14.17
N GLN A 117 -6.17 6.41 13.99
CA GLN A 117 -7.19 6.47 15.06
C GLN A 117 -7.97 5.17 15.32
N LEU A 118 -7.79 4.14 14.47
CA LEU A 118 -8.38 2.82 14.66
C LEU A 118 -7.46 1.87 15.46
N TYR A 119 -6.50 2.45 16.18
CA TYR A 119 -5.56 1.80 17.09
C TYR A 119 -5.61 2.50 18.45
#